data_AF-V5LAT2-F1
#
_entry.id   AF-V5LAT2-F1
#
_cell.length_a   1.000
_cell.length_b   1.000
_cell.length_c   1.000
_cell.angle_alpha   90.00
_cell.angle_beta   90.00
_cell.angle_gamma   90.00
#
_symmetry.space_group_name_H-M   'P 1'
#
loop_
_entity.id
_entity.type
_entity.pdbx_description
1 polymer ?
#
loop_
_entity_poly.entity_id
_entity_poly.type
_entity_poly.pdbx_seq_one_letter_code
_entity_poly.pdbx_strand_id
1 'polypeptide(L)'
;VSMSRHIDLIYFPILCILLVGTYHMHFMLLAGDWDFWLDWKDRQWWPVVTPIVGITYCSTIMYYLWVNYRQPFGATLCVVCLLVGEWLTRYWGFYWWSHYPINFVLPSTMIPGALIMDTCLLLTRNWMITALFGGGAFGLLFYPGNWPIFGPTHLPLVVEGVLLSLADYTGFLYVRTGTPEYVRLIEQGSLRTFGGHTTVIAAFFSALVSMLMFVVWWYLGRFYCTSFYYVKGKRGRISEKEDVTAFG
;
A
#
# COMPACT_ATOMS: atom_id res chain seq x y z
N VAL A 1 17.86 28.64 -13.23
CA VAL A 1 18.29 27.29 -12.77
C VAL A 1 18.34 27.17 -11.24
N SER A 2 19.09 28.03 -10.52
CA SER A 2 19.16 27.96 -9.04
C SER A 2 17.78 28.03 -8.36
N MET A 3 16.95 29.02 -8.73
CA MET A 3 15.60 29.17 -8.16
C MET A 3 14.71 27.93 -8.36
N SER A 4 14.74 27.32 -9.55
CA SER A 4 14.00 26.08 -9.83
C SER A 4 14.41 24.95 -8.89
N ARG A 5 15.72 24.76 -8.70
CA ARG A 5 16.23 23.73 -7.79
C ARG A 5 15.83 24.00 -6.33
N HIS A 6 15.75 25.26 -5.92
CA HIS A 6 15.26 25.60 -4.57
C HIS A 6 13.77 25.26 -4.42
N ILE A 7 12.97 25.52 -5.44
CA ILE A 7 11.55 25.12 -5.45
C ILE A 7 11.43 23.60 -5.38
N ASP A 8 12.21 22.86 -6.16
CA ASP A 8 12.20 21.38 -6.14
C ASP A 8 12.59 20.83 -4.75
N LEU A 9 13.62 21.43 -4.12
CA LEU A 9 14.10 21.06 -2.78
C LEU A 9 13.09 21.35 -1.67
N ILE A 10 12.17 22.28 -1.87
CA ILE A 10 11.10 22.60 -0.91
C ILE A 10 9.87 21.74 -1.19
N TYR A 11 9.48 21.62 -2.46
CA TYR A 11 8.28 20.93 -2.88
C TYR A 11 8.34 19.43 -2.57
N PHE A 12 9.44 18.76 -2.90
CA PHE A 12 9.53 17.31 -2.78
C PHE A 12 9.43 16.80 -1.34
N PRO A 13 10.11 17.41 -0.33
CA PRO A 13 9.90 17.03 1.07
C PRO A 13 8.47 17.26 1.57
N ILE A 14 7.80 18.33 1.12
CA ILE A 14 6.40 18.58 1.49
C ILE A 14 5.52 17.45 0.96
N LEU A 15 5.69 17.06 -0.31
CA LEU A 15 4.98 15.93 -0.90
C LEU A 15 5.22 14.64 -0.09
N CYS A 16 6.46 14.33 0.26
CA CYS A 16 6.79 13.14 1.05
C CYS A 16 6.11 13.15 2.42
N ILE A 17 6.12 14.28 3.14
CA ILE A 17 5.48 14.39 4.47
C ILE A 17 3.96 14.21 4.35
N LEU A 18 3.34 14.82 3.34
CA LEU A 18 1.90 14.67 3.10
C LEU A 18 1.54 13.22 2.74
N LEU A 19 2.36 12.54 1.96
CA LEU A 19 2.18 11.12 1.65
C LEU A 19 2.33 10.25 2.88
N VAL A 20 3.40 10.44 3.67
CA VAL A 20 3.61 9.73 4.93
C VAL A 20 2.41 9.92 5.85
N GLY A 21 1.85 11.12 5.97
CA GLY A 21 0.68 11.35 6.82
C GLY A 21 -0.59 10.69 6.26
N THR A 22 -0.98 11.07 5.04
CA THR A 22 -2.29 10.72 4.49
C THR A 22 -2.38 9.27 4.02
N TYR A 23 -1.36 8.76 3.34
CA TYR A 23 -1.35 7.38 2.88
C TYR A 23 -1.26 6.42 4.06
N HIS A 24 -0.42 6.72 5.05
CA HIS A 24 -0.32 5.89 6.25
C HIS A 24 -1.64 5.86 7.02
N MET A 25 -2.35 6.99 7.19
CA MET A 25 -3.69 6.99 7.81
C MET A 25 -4.69 6.14 7.03
N HIS A 26 -4.74 6.30 5.70
CA HIS A 26 -5.63 5.50 4.85
C HIS A 26 -5.34 4.00 4.96
N PHE A 27 -4.07 3.63 4.85
CA PHE A 27 -3.63 2.25 4.92
C PHE A 27 -3.85 1.65 6.31
N MET A 28 -3.50 2.37 7.36
CA MET A 28 -3.71 1.98 8.75
C MET A 28 -5.18 1.68 9.06
N LEU A 29 -6.11 2.51 8.58
CA LEU A 29 -7.53 2.34 8.87
C LEU A 29 -8.20 1.19 8.12
N LEU A 30 -7.61 0.72 7.01
CA LEU A 30 -8.23 -0.29 6.14
C LEU A 30 -7.49 -1.63 6.13
N ALA A 31 -6.17 -1.61 6.22
CA ALA A 31 -5.29 -2.78 6.18
C ALA A 31 -4.33 -2.87 7.38
N GLY A 32 -4.34 -1.86 8.27
CA GLY A 32 -3.37 -1.74 9.35
C GLY A 32 -3.36 -2.93 10.29
N ASP A 33 -4.51 -3.52 10.59
CA ASP A 33 -4.58 -4.65 11.53
C ASP A 33 -3.74 -5.86 11.08
N TRP A 34 -3.76 -6.19 9.78
CA TRP A 34 -2.92 -7.25 9.20
C TRP A 34 -1.45 -6.86 9.04
N ASP A 35 -1.18 -5.55 8.94
CA ASP A 35 0.18 -5.06 8.85
C ASP A 35 0.84 -4.92 10.24
N PHE A 36 0.05 -4.67 11.28
CA PHE A 36 0.53 -4.46 12.65
C PHE A 36 1.18 -5.70 13.22
N TRP A 37 0.54 -6.84 13.07
CA TRP A 37 0.89 -8.02 13.84
C TRP A 37 1.38 -9.14 12.95
N LEU A 38 2.42 -9.83 13.41
CA LEU A 38 2.96 -11.00 12.72
C LEU A 38 1.95 -12.15 12.68
N ASP A 39 1.21 -12.37 13.75
CA ASP A 39 0.21 -13.44 13.87
C ASP A 39 -1.05 -13.17 13.03
N TRP A 40 -1.19 -11.99 12.41
CA TRP A 40 -2.28 -11.67 11.48
C TRP A 40 -1.90 -11.86 10.01
N LYS A 41 -0.60 -12.04 9.69
CA LYS A 41 -0.11 -12.20 8.32
C LYS A 41 -0.38 -13.62 7.80
N ASP A 42 -1.64 -13.86 7.45
CA ASP A 42 -2.15 -15.16 7.03
C ASP A 42 -2.09 -15.38 5.52
N ARG A 43 -2.67 -16.49 5.06
CA ARG A 43 -2.66 -16.90 3.66
C ARG A 43 -3.85 -16.39 2.85
N GLN A 44 -4.88 -15.87 3.50
CA GLN A 44 -6.12 -15.46 2.84
C GLN A 44 -6.33 -13.95 2.91
N TRP A 45 -6.40 -13.36 4.11
CA TRP A 45 -6.86 -11.98 4.26
C TRP A 45 -5.75 -10.97 4.04
N TRP A 46 -4.58 -11.19 4.65
CA TRP A 46 -3.41 -10.33 4.47
C TRP A 46 -3.01 -10.14 2.99
N PRO A 47 -2.83 -11.20 2.17
CA PRO A 47 -2.49 -11.03 0.74
C PRO A 47 -3.63 -10.50 -0.13
N VAL A 48 -4.85 -10.38 0.40
CA VAL A 48 -5.99 -9.77 -0.28
C VAL A 48 -6.09 -8.29 0.08
N VAL A 49 -6.26 -7.99 1.35
CA VAL A 49 -6.59 -6.63 1.82
C VAL A 49 -5.42 -5.68 1.60
N THR A 50 -4.20 -6.09 1.98
CA THR A 50 -3.02 -5.22 1.94
C THR A 50 -2.72 -4.66 0.55
N PRO A 51 -2.55 -5.47 -0.52
CA PRO A 51 -2.33 -4.94 -1.87
C PRO A 51 -3.53 -4.17 -2.46
N ILE A 52 -4.77 -4.58 -2.19
CA ILE A 52 -5.97 -3.87 -2.67
C ILE A 52 -6.04 -2.46 -2.09
N VAL A 53 -5.70 -2.30 -0.80
CA VAL A 53 -5.63 -1.00 -0.14
C VAL A 53 -4.37 -0.24 -0.54
N GLY A 54 -3.23 -0.93 -0.69
CA GLY A 54 -1.96 -0.28 -1.00
C GLY A 54 -1.89 0.34 -2.40
N ILE A 55 -2.59 -0.23 -3.39
CA ILE A 55 -2.53 0.28 -4.77
C ILE A 55 -3.24 1.64 -4.95
N THR A 56 -4.08 2.05 -3.99
CA THR A 56 -4.93 3.25 -4.08
C THR A 56 -4.11 4.53 -4.28
N TYR A 57 -3.28 4.87 -3.29
CA TYR A 57 -2.40 6.04 -3.34
C TYR A 57 -1.34 5.90 -4.43
N CYS A 58 -0.81 4.69 -4.65
CA CYS A 58 0.11 4.42 -5.75
C CYS A 58 -0.48 4.89 -7.09
N SER A 59 -1.72 4.52 -7.40
CA SER A 59 -2.39 4.92 -8.64
C SER A 59 -2.59 6.44 -8.73
N THR A 60 -3.07 7.08 -7.67
CA THR A 60 -3.30 8.53 -7.65
C THR A 60 -2.01 9.34 -7.82
N ILE A 61 -0.94 8.95 -7.15
CA ILE A 61 0.35 9.66 -7.26
C ILE A 61 1.06 9.34 -8.57
N MET A 62 0.89 8.13 -9.10
CA MET A 62 1.29 7.83 -10.47
C MET A 62 0.59 8.74 -11.47
N TYR A 63 -0.72 8.98 -11.34
CA TYR A 63 -1.42 9.96 -12.17
C TYR A 63 -0.75 11.33 -12.06
N TYR A 64 -0.61 11.84 -10.83
CA TYR A 64 -0.07 13.16 -10.56
C TYR A 64 1.34 13.36 -11.16
N LEU A 65 2.27 12.43 -10.88
CA LEU A 65 3.66 12.56 -11.31
C LEU A 65 3.84 12.25 -12.80
N TRP A 66 3.09 11.29 -13.35
CA TRP A 66 3.24 10.91 -14.75
C TRP A 66 2.55 11.87 -15.71
N VAL A 67 1.33 12.29 -15.40
CA VAL A 67 0.55 13.15 -16.30
C VAL A 67 1.12 14.57 -16.30
N ASN A 68 1.46 15.11 -15.13
CA ASN A 68 1.91 16.50 -15.01
C ASN A 68 3.44 16.65 -15.21
N TYR A 69 4.25 15.70 -14.73
CA TYR A 69 5.72 15.83 -14.71
C TYR A 69 6.48 14.76 -15.49
N ARG A 70 5.79 13.75 -16.05
CA ARG A 70 6.38 12.60 -16.76
C ARG A 70 7.44 11.85 -15.92
N GLN A 71 7.24 11.82 -14.61
CA GLN A 71 8.13 11.18 -13.64
C GLN A 71 7.68 9.73 -13.35
N PRO A 72 8.52 8.71 -13.61
CA PRO A 72 8.13 7.29 -13.53
C PRO A 72 8.46 6.64 -12.18
N PHE A 73 8.11 7.28 -11.06
CA PHE A 73 8.40 6.74 -9.72
C PHE A 73 7.24 6.95 -8.72
N GLY A 74 6.00 7.03 -9.21
CA GLY A 74 4.85 7.37 -8.38
C GLY A 74 4.45 6.27 -7.40
N ALA A 75 4.44 5.01 -7.84
CA ALA A 75 4.11 3.90 -6.95
C ALA A 75 5.22 3.69 -5.91
N THR A 76 6.47 3.72 -6.34
CA THR A 76 7.64 3.53 -5.49
C THR A 76 7.76 4.64 -4.45
N LEU A 77 7.53 5.90 -4.82
CA LEU A 77 7.48 7.02 -3.86
C LEU A 77 6.44 6.76 -2.76
N CYS A 78 5.22 6.37 -3.13
CA CYS A 78 4.16 6.10 -2.17
C CYS A 78 4.52 4.97 -1.22
N VAL A 79 4.98 3.83 -1.74
CA VAL A 79 5.32 2.66 -0.91
C VAL A 79 6.51 2.95 0.00
N VAL A 80 7.53 3.68 -0.47
CA VAL A 80 8.65 4.08 0.38
C VAL A 80 8.18 5.04 1.47
N CYS A 81 7.35 6.04 1.15
CA CYS A 81 6.78 6.94 2.15
C CYS A 81 5.94 6.17 3.20
N LEU A 82 5.11 5.21 2.77
CA LEU A 82 4.36 4.36 3.69
C LEU A 82 5.29 3.58 4.61
N LEU A 83 6.28 2.87 4.05
CA LEU A 83 7.25 2.10 4.82
C LEU A 83 8.01 2.97 5.82
N VAL A 84 8.44 4.18 5.43
CA VAL A 84 9.08 5.12 6.37
C VAL A 84 8.14 5.48 7.51
N GLY A 85 6.86 5.79 7.22
CA GLY A 85 5.85 6.07 8.24
C GLY A 85 5.60 4.90 9.17
N GLU A 86 5.47 3.70 8.63
CA GLU A 86 5.30 2.45 9.38
C GLU A 86 6.52 2.21 10.27
N TRP A 87 7.75 2.21 9.72
CA TRP A 87 8.97 1.98 10.50
C TRP A 87 9.15 2.99 11.64
N LEU A 88 8.84 4.27 11.40
CA LEU A 88 8.87 5.28 12.46
C LEU A 88 7.89 4.92 13.58
N THR A 89 6.66 4.54 13.25
CA THR A 89 5.67 4.14 14.28
C THR A 89 6.01 2.81 14.94
N ARG A 90 6.58 1.84 14.22
CA ARG A 90 6.98 0.54 14.78
C ARG A 90 8.11 0.70 15.78
N TYR A 91 9.10 1.52 15.45
CA TYR A 91 10.24 1.75 16.33
C TYR A 91 9.87 2.63 17.54
N TRP A 92 9.29 3.81 17.32
CA TRP A 92 9.03 4.76 18.40
C TRP A 92 7.75 4.45 19.19
N GLY A 93 6.70 3.97 18.54
CA GLY A 93 5.42 3.67 19.18
C GLY A 93 5.34 2.25 19.73
N PHE A 94 5.59 1.24 18.91
CA PHE A 94 5.42 -0.16 19.33
C PHE A 94 6.61 -0.65 20.17
N TYR A 95 7.84 -0.46 19.70
CA TYR A 95 9.04 -0.96 20.40
C TYR A 95 9.46 -0.07 21.57
N TRP A 96 9.70 1.22 21.34
CA TRP A 96 10.23 2.12 22.38
C TRP A 96 9.21 2.42 23.48
N TRP A 97 7.98 2.78 23.10
CA TRP A 97 6.94 3.17 24.06
C TRP A 97 6.17 1.98 24.64
N SER A 98 5.81 0.99 23.80
CA SER A 98 4.92 -0.12 24.20
C SER A 98 5.64 -1.46 24.41
N HIS A 99 6.96 -1.50 24.20
CA HIS A 99 7.83 -2.66 24.44
C HIS A 99 7.46 -3.94 23.67
N TYR A 100 6.79 -3.84 22.52
CA TYR A 100 6.62 -4.97 21.61
C TYR A 100 7.92 -5.23 20.84
N PRO A 101 8.35 -6.50 20.69
CA PRO A 101 9.58 -6.82 19.97
C PRO A 101 9.41 -6.49 18.48
N ILE A 102 10.47 -5.95 17.87
CA ILE A 102 10.38 -5.47 16.48
C ILE A 102 9.95 -6.58 15.51
N ASN A 103 10.43 -7.81 15.71
CA ASN A 103 10.11 -8.97 14.88
C ASN A 103 8.61 -9.32 14.88
N PHE A 104 7.88 -8.97 15.95
CA PHE A 104 6.44 -9.21 16.04
C PHE A 104 5.61 -8.14 15.32
N VAL A 105 6.17 -6.93 15.17
CA VAL A 105 5.49 -5.76 14.60
C VAL A 105 6.12 -5.30 13.28
N LEU A 106 6.80 -6.20 12.57
CA LEU A 106 7.42 -5.92 11.28
C LEU A 106 6.37 -5.53 10.22
N PRO A 107 6.57 -4.43 9.47
CA PRO A 107 5.68 -4.03 8.39
C PRO A 107 5.86 -4.92 7.15
N SER A 108 4.82 -4.98 6.31
CA SER A 108 4.83 -5.66 5.02
C SER A 108 5.51 -4.79 3.97
N THR A 109 6.18 -5.40 2.99
CA THR A 109 6.76 -4.68 1.84
C THR A 109 5.88 -4.81 0.60
N MET A 110 5.68 -3.69 -0.09
CA MET A 110 5.04 -3.64 -1.42
C MET A 110 6.00 -3.14 -2.51
N ILE A 111 7.31 -3.02 -2.19
CA ILE A 111 8.32 -2.47 -3.09
C ILE A 111 8.41 -3.25 -4.41
N PRO A 112 8.42 -4.61 -4.43
CA PRO A 112 8.51 -5.35 -5.69
C PRO A 112 7.35 -5.04 -6.65
N GLY A 113 6.12 -4.98 -6.12
CA GLY A 113 4.94 -4.63 -6.89
C GLY A 113 5.01 -3.19 -7.41
N ALA A 114 5.42 -2.24 -6.57
CA ALA A 114 5.53 -0.84 -6.93
C ALA A 114 6.54 -0.60 -8.07
N LEU A 115 7.70 -1.27 -8.01
CA LEU A 115 8.73 -1.20 -9.06
C LEU A 115 8.20 -1.71 -10.40
N ILE A 116 7.46 -2.82 -10.42
CA ILE A 116 6.87 -3.34 -11.66
C ILE A 116 5.82 -2.37 -12.20
N MET A 117 5.00 -1.79 -11.34
CA MET A 117 3.97 -0.84 -11.77
C MET A 117 4.58 0.42 -12.41
N ASP A 118 5.59 1.01 -11.78
CA ASP A 118 6.31 2.18 -12.32
C ASP A 118 7.05 1.84 -13.62
N THR A 119 7.69 0.67 -13.71
CA THR A 119 8.37 0.22 -14.95
C THR A 119 7.38 -0.09 -16.07
N CYS A 120 6.22 -0.68 -15.79
CA CYS A 120 5.15 -0.85 -16.77
C CYS A 120 4.71 0.49 -17.35
N LEU A 121 4.49 1.50 -16.50
CA LEU A 121 4.11 2.84 -16.97
C LEU A 121 5.22 3.49 -17.80
N LEU A 122 6.48 3.37 -17.36
CA LEU A 122 7.63 3.93 -18.06
C LEU A 122 7.79 3.34 -19.46
N LEU A 123 7.68 2.01 -19.59
CA LEU A 123 7.92 1.30 -20.85
C LEU A 123 6.75 1.45 -21.82
N THR A 124 5.51 1.30 -21.33
CA THR A 124 4.32 1.29 -22.19
C THR A 124 3.75 2.68 -22.45
N ARG A 125 4.06 3.64 -21.55
CA ARG A 125 3.50 5.00 -21.52
C ARG A 125 1.97 5.03 -21.52
N ASN A 126 1.33 3.92 -21.19
CA ASN A 126 -0.11 3.74 -21.26
C ASN A 126 -0.65 3.26 -19.91
N TRP A 127 -1.41 4.14 -19.26
CA TRP A 127 -1.98 3.88 -17.94
C TRP A 127 -2.94 2.67 -17.93
N MET A 128 -3.62 2.35 -19.05
CA MET A 128 -4.50 1.19 -19.13
C MET A 128 -3.71 -0.13 -19.11
N ILE A 129 -2.56 -0.16 -19.79
CA ILE A 129 -1.66 -1.31 -19.77
C ILE A 129 -1.04 -1.45 -18.38
N THR A 130 -0.65 -0.33 -17.75
CA THR A 130 -0.20 -0.32 -16.36
C THR A 130 -1.27 -0.81 -15.39
N ALA A 131 -2.53 -0.43 -15.58
CA ALA A 131 -3.63 -0.91 -14.74
C ALA A 131 -3.73 -2.44 -14.79
N LEU A 132 -3.67 -3.03 -15.99
CA LEU A 132 -3.78 -4.47 -16.18
C LEU A 132 -2.52 -5.21 -15.69
N PHE A 133 -1.36 -4.92 -16.27
CA PHE A 133 -0.14 -5.67 -15.98
C PHE A 133 0.54 -5.21 -14.68
N GLY A 134 0.66 -3.90 -14.48
CA GLY A 134 1.25 -3.33 -13.27
C GLY A 134 0.36 -3.56 -12.03
N GLY A 135 -0.93 -3.27 -12.13
CA GLY A 135 -1.90 -3.53 -11.05
C GLY A 135 -2.05 -5.01 -10.74
N GLY A 136 -2.08 -5.87 -11.76
CA GLY A 136 -2.08 -7.32 -11.57
C GLY A 136 -0.79 -7.83 -10.89
N ALA A 137 0.38 -7.37 -11.34
CA ALA A 137 1.66 -7.74 -10.75
C ALA A 137 1.79 -7.26 -9.29
N PHE A 138 1.21 -6.11 -8.95
CA PHE A 138 1.24 -5.58 -7.59
C PHE A 138 0.58 -6.52 -6.57
N GLY A 139 -0.60 -7.06 -6.90
CA GLY A 139 -1.26 -8.06 -6.06
C GLY A 139 -0.55 -9.42 -6.07
N LEU A 140 -0.11 -9.89 -7.24
CA LEU A 140 0.53 -11.21 -7.37
C LEU A 140 1.87 -11.31 -6.64
N LEU A 141 2.67 -10.25 -6.65
CA LEU A 141 4.01 -10.25 -6.06
C LEU A 141 4.05 -9.91 -4.58
N PHE A 142 2.91 -9.56 -3.99
CA PHE A 142 2.83 -9.21 -2.59
C PHE A 142 3.31 -10.38 -1.70
N TYR A 143 2.68 -11.55 -1.80
CA TYR A 143 3.04 -12.69 -0.94
C TYR A 143 4.46 -13.21 -1.22
N PRO A 144 4.90 -13.44 -2.48
CA PRO A 144 6.28 -13.82 -2.78
C PRO A 144 7.32 -12.78 -2.32
N GLY A 145 7.01 -11.49 -2.41
CA GLY A 145 7.91 -10.41 -2.00
C GLY A 145 8.12 -10.34 -0.49
N ASN A 146 7.15 -10.80 0.30
CA ASN A 146 7.22 -10.81 1.76
C ASN A 146 7.67 -12.16 2.35
N TRP A 147 7.57 -13.25 1.57
CA TRP A 147 7.97 -14.58 2.03
C TRP A 147 9.40 -14.69 2.57
N PRO A 148 10.43 -14.01 2.03
CA PRO A 148 11.78 -14.03 2.61
C PRO A 148 11.85 -13.45 4.03
N ILE A 149 10.93 -12.56 4.38
CA ILE A 149 10.88 -11.88 5.69
C ILE A 149 10.09 -12.72 6.69
N PHE A 150 8.90 -13.20 6.29
CA PHE A 150 7.97 -13.88 7.20
C PHE A 150 7.99 -15.41 7.10
N GLY A 151 8.60 -15.99 6.07
CA GLY A 151 8.74 -17.44 5.92
C GLY A 151 9.23 -18.17 7.18
N PRO A 152 10.29 -17.67 7.87
CA PRO A 152 10.77 -18.27 9.11
C PRO A 152 9.77 -18.28 10.27
N THR A 153 8.77 -17.40 10.27
CA THR A 153 7.79 -17.30 11.37
C THR A 153 6.67 -18.35 11.28
N HIS A 154 6.59 -19.06 10.16
CA HIS A 154 5.69 -20.19 9.96
C HIS A 154 6.29 -21.54 10.44
N LEU A 155 7.48 -21.53 11.02
CA LEU A 155 8.08 -22.75 11.59
C LEU A 155 7.19 -23.31 12.71
N PRO A 156 6.91 -24.61 12.71
CA PRO A 156 6.08 -25.25 13.73
C PRO A 156 6.86 -25.40 15.05
N LEU A 157 6.16 -25.22 16.16
CA LEU A 157 6.64 -25.49 17.51
C LEU A 157 5.53 -26.10 18.35
N VAL A 158 5.91 -26.91 19.36
CA VAL A 158 4.96 -27.53 20.28
C VAL A 158 5.13 -26.90 21.66
N VAL A 159 4.09 -26.25 22.14
CA VAL A 159 4.03 -25.61 23.46
C VAL A 159 2.87 -26.22 24.22
N GLU A 160 3.15 -26.77 25.40
CA GLU A 160 2.16 -27.43 26.26
C GLU A 160 1.32 -28.52 25.53
N GLY A 161 1.93 -29.20 24.55
CA GLY A 161 1.28 -30.24 23.75
C GLY A 161 0.43 -29.73 22.58
N VAL A 162 0.36 -28.41 22.36
CA VAL A 162 -0.35 -27.78 21.25
C VAL A 162 0.65 -27.34 20.18
N LEU A 163 0.33 -27.63 18.91
CA LEU A 163 1.08 -27.17 17.75
C LEU A 163 0.75 -25.69 17.47
N LEU A 164 1.76 -24.83 17.48
CA LEU A 164 1.66 -23.42 17.13
C LEU A 164 2.71 -23.07 16.07
N SER A 165 2.49 -21.99 15.33
CA SER A 165 3.57 -21.35 14.58
C SER A 165 4.39 -20.44 15.50
N LEU A 166 5.62 -20.08 15.08
CA LEU A 166 6.40 -19.04 15.76
C LEU A 166 5.61 -17.73 15.85
N ALA A 167 4.89 -17.36 14.79
CA ALA A 167 4.03 -16.19 14.77
C ALA A 167 2.95 -16.23 15.86
N ASP A 168 2.18 -17.32 15.95
CA ASP A 168 1.13 -17.48 16.96
C ASP A 168 1.71 -17.47 18.38
N TYR A 169 2.84 -18.14 18.58
CA TYR A 169 3.50 -18.17 19.88
C TYR A 169 3.98 -16.79 20.32
N THR A 170 4.55 -15.99 19.41
CA THR A 170 4.90 -14.60 19.73
C THR A 170 3.66 -13.76 20.07
N GLY A 171 2.55 -13.93 19.34
CA GLY A 171 1.29 -13.25 19.65
C GLY A 171 0.67 -13.66 20.99
N PHE A 172 0.91 -14.89 21.43
CA PHE A 172 0.50 -15.39 22.74
C PHE A 172 1.37 -14.84 23.89
N LEU A 173 2.69 -14.80 23.71
CA LEU A 173 3.63 -14.33 24.74
C LEU A 173 3.50 -12.82 25.02
N TYR A 174 3.30 -12.02 23.98
CA TYR A 174 3.22 -10.57 24.10
C TYR A 174 1.76 -10.13 24.19
N VAL A 175 1.27 -10.03 25.44
CA VAL A 175 -0.12 -9.72 25.75
C VAL A 175 -0.53 -8.36 25.16
N ARG A 176 -1.58 -8.37 24.34
CA ARG A 176 -2.23 -7.18 23.81
C ARG A 176 -3.55 -6.95 24.53
N THR A 177 -3.64 -5.88 25.32
CA THR A 177 -4.79 -5.60 26.21
C THR A 177 -6.12 -5.39 25.47
N GLY A 178 -6.08 -4.92 24.23
CA GLY A 178 -7.27 -4.58 23.43
C GLY A 178 -7.51 -5.46 22.20
N THR A 179 -6.65 -6.44 21.91
CA THR A 179 -6.75 -7.28 20.70
C THR A 179 -6.68 -8.76 21.05
N PRO A 180 -7.76 -9.32 21.63
CA PRO A 180 -7.84 -10.75 21.92
C PRO A 180 -7.87 -11.57 20.62
N GLU A 181 -7.50 -12.84 20.73
CA GLU A 181 -7.30 -13.75 19.58
C GLU A 181 -8.51 -13.81 18.64
N TYR A 182 -9.74 -13.83 19.17
CA TYR A 182 -10.97 -13.97 18.38
C TYR A 182 -11.28 -12.76 17.48
N VAL A 183 -10.63 -11.61 17.69
CA VAL A 183 -10.77 -10.43 16.82
C VAL A 183 -9.98 -10.60 15.52
N ARG A 184 -9.02 -11.52 15.52
CA ARG A 184 -8.14 -11.77 14.38
C ARG A 184 -8.92 -12.35 13.19
N LEU A 185 -8.84 -11.65 12.06
CA LEU A 185 -9.40 -12.09 10.79
C LEU A 185 -8.34 -12.80 9.95
N ILE A 186 -8.22 -14.11 10.15
CA ILE A 186 -7.30 -14.98 9.41
C ILE A 186 -8.03 -16.19 8.81
N GLU A 187 -7.37 -16.93 7.92
CA GLU A 187 -7.85 -18.21 7.42
C GLU A 187 -8.15 -19.20 8.57
N GLN A 188 -9.43 -19.57 8.73
CA GLN A 188 -9.89 -20.61 9.68
C GLN A 188 -10.31 -21.93 8.98
N GLY A 189 -10.14 -22.01 7.66
CA GLY A 189 -10.58 -23.12 6.83
C GLY A 189 -12.08 -23.09 6.51
N SER A 190 -12.47 -23.78 5.43
CA SER A 190 -13.86 -23.89 4.98
C SER A 190 -14.08 -25.24 4.31
N LEU A 191 -15.31 -25.77 4.36
CA LEU A 191 -15.67 -27.00 3.63
C LEU A 191 -15.56 -26.85 2.11
N ARG A 192 -15.42 -25.62 1.60
CA ARG A 192 -15.30 -25.31 0.18
C ARG A 192 -13.85 -25.10 -0.28
N THR A 193 -12.88 -25.09 0.64
CA THR A 193 -11.47 -24.89 0.29
C THR A 193 -10.80 -26.22 0.00
N PHE A 194 -10.28 -26.37 -1.22
CA PHE A 194 -9.36 -27.46 -1.56
C PHE A 194 -7.96 -27.08 -1.06
N GLY A 195 -7.43 -27.86 -0.12
CA GLY A 195 -6.28 -27.48 0.72
C GLY A 195 -5.00 -27.15 -0.05
N GLY A 196 -4.21 -26.22 0.50
CA GLY A 196 -2.86 -25.86 0.02
C GLY A 196 -2.79 -24.76 -1.03
N HIS A 197 -3.91 -24.37 -1.64
CA HIS A 197 -3.94 -23.38 -2.73
C HIS A 197 -4.45 -21.98 -2.32
N THR A 198 -4.79 -21.77 -1.04
CA THR A 198 -5.41 -20.53 -0.56
C THR A 198 -4.60 -19.29 -0.91
N THR A 199 -3.27 -19.32 -0.72
CA THR A 199 -2.37 -18.20 -1.01
C THR A 199 -2.41 -17.78 -2.48
N VAL A 200 -2.41 -18.75 -3.38
CA VAL A 200 -2.40 -18.50 -4.82
C VAL A 200 -3.74 -17.89 -5.24
N ILE A 201 -4.86 -18.47 -4.78
CA ILE A 201 -6.20 -17.95 -5.08
C ILE A 201 -6.36 -16.53 -4.53
N ALA A 202 -5.90 -16.28 -3.30
CA ALA A 202 -5.90 -14.97 -2.67
C ALA A 202 -5.07 -13.95 -3.47
N ALA A 203 -3.88 -14.32 -3.92
CA ALA A 203 -3.02 -13.45 -4.74
C ALA A 203 -3.64 -13.11 -6.10
N PHE A 204 -4.27 -14.07 -6.78
CA PHE A 204 -4.97 -13.81 -8.04
C PHE A 204 -6.23 -12.95 -7.86
N PHE A 205 -7.00 -13.20 -6.80
CA PHE A 205 -8.15 -12.38 -6.45
C PHE A 205 -7.72 -10.94 -6.16
N SER A 206 -6.68 -10.79 -5.33
CA SER A 206 -6.03 -9.52 -5.02
C SER A 206 -5.58 -8.78 -6.26
N ALA A 207 -4.92 -9.47 -7.19
CA ALA A 207 -4.48 -8.90 -8.46
C ALA A 207 -5.66 -8.40 -9.30
N LEU A 208 -6.74 -9.18 -9.42
CA LEU A 208 -7.95 -8.79 -10.14
C LEU A 208 -8.56 -7.51 -9.58
N VAL A 209 -8.75 -7.47 -8.26
CA VAL A 209 -9.35 -6.30 -7.60
C VAL A 209 -8.39 -5.11 -7.63
N SER A 210 -7.08 -5.34 -7.53
CA SER A 210 -6.05 -4.29 -7.65
C SER A 210 -6.09 -3.62 -9.03
N MET A 211 -6.30 -4.37 -10.12
CA MET A 211 -6.50 -3.79 -11.45
C MET A 211 -7.70 -2.81 -11.48
N LEU A 212 -8.81 -3.17 -10.84
CA LEU A 212 -10.00 -2.32 -10.76
C LEU A 212 -9.76 -1.09 -9.86
N MET A 213 -9.17 -1.30 -8.69
CA MET A 213 -8.84 -0.23 -7.75
C MET A 213 -7.87 0.77 -8.36
N PHE A 214 -6.90 0.30 -9.14
CA PHE A 214 -6.00 1.17 -9.89
C PHE A 214 -6.79 2.11 -10.80
N VAL A 215 -7.75 1.60 -11.59
CA VAL A 215 -8.56 2.44 -12.49
C VAL A 215 -9.38 3.46 -11.72
N VAL A 216 -10.06 3.05 -10.65
CA VAL A 216 -10.86 3.95 -9.80
C VAL A 216 -9.99 5.08 -9.25
N TRP A 217 -8.84 4.74 -8.67
CA TRP A 217 -7.94 5.71 -8.05
C TRP A 217 -7.13 6.53 -9.05
N TRP A 218 -6.99 6.06 -10.28
CA TRP A 218 -6.43 6.85 -11.37
C TRP A 218 -7.39 7.99 -11.74
N TYR A 219 -8.69 7.70 -11.85
CA TYR A 219 -9.71 8.73 -12.08
C TYR A 219 -9.90 9.66 -10.88
N LEU A 220 -9.79 9.16 -9.64
CA LEU A 220 -9.75 10.03 -8.46
C LEU A 220 -8.52 10.94 -8.49
N GLY A 221 -7.35 10.41 -8.88
CA GLY A 221 -6.15 11.22 -9.09
C GLY A 221 -6.37 12.30 -10.14
N ARG A 222 -7.05 11.98 -11.25
CA ARG A 222 -7.49 12.98 -12.21
C ARG A 222 -8.35 14.06 -11.58
N PHE A 223 -9.34 13.69 -10.79
CA PHE A 223 -10.25 14.64 -10.14
C PHE A 223 -9.53 15.55 -9.11
N TYR A 224 -8.66 14.98 -8.29
CA TYR A 224 -7.95 15.75 -7.25
C TYR A 224 -6.80 16.59 -7.80
N CYS A 225 -6.20 16.18 -8.92
CA CYS A 225 -5.06 16.87 -9.52
C CYS A 225 -5.45 17.82 -10.66
N THR A 226 -6.73 18.02 -10.94
CA THR A 226 -7.21 19.05 -11.88
C THR A 226 -7.44 20.38 -11.15
N SER A 227 -6.76 21.42 -11.58
CA SER A 227 -7.05 22.81 -11.21
C SER A 227 -8.10 23.40 -12.14
N PHE A 228 -9.18 23.95 -11.59
CA PHE A 228 -10.19 24.70 -12.35
C PHE A 228 -10.48 26.04 -11.67
N TYR A 229 -10.79 27.05 -12.47
CA TYR A 229 -11.14 28.38 -12.00
C TYR A 229 -12.31 28.95 -12.79
N TYR A 230 -13.14 29.74 -12.11
CA TYR A 230 -14.29 30.40 -12.73
C TYR A 230 -13.91 31.80 -13.21
N VAL A 231 -14.04 32.04 -14.52
CA VAL A 231 -13.79 33.35 -15.11
C VAL A 231 -15.12 34.02 -15.42
N LYS A 232 -15.28 35.26 -14.94
CA LYS A 232 -16.42 36.11 -15.34
C LYS A 232 -16.05 36.89 -16.61
N GLY A 233 -16.70 36.56 -17.72
CA GLY A 233 -16.51 37.25 -18.99
C GLY A 233 -17.09 38.67 -18.99
N LYS A 234 -16.72 39.47 -20.00
CA LYS A 234 -17.20 40.87 -20.18
C LYS A 234 -18.73 41.03 -20.20
N ARG A 235 -19.47 39.98 -20.54
CA ARG A 235 -20.95 39.93 -20.56
C ARG A 235 -21.57 39.37 -19.26
N GLY A 236 -20.79 39.24 -18.19
CA GLY A 236 -21.25 38.75 -16.89
C GLY A 236 -21.44 37.23 -16.78
N ARG A 237 -21.29 36.46 -17.87
CA ARG A 237 -21.32 34.99 -17.86
C ARG A 237 -20.08 34.44 -17.13
N ILE A 238 -20.33 33.55 -16.18
CA ILE A 238 -19.30 32.81 -15.46
C ILE A 238 -19.07 31.50 -16.23
N SER A 239 -17.85 31.26 -16.67
CA SER A 239 -17.44 30.02 -17.34
C SER A 239 -16.32 29.35 -16.54
N GLU A 240 -16.46 28.05 -16.32
CA GLU A 240 -15.38 27.22 -15.80
C GLU A 240 -14.26 27.11 -16.84
N LYS A 241 -13.02 27.27 -16.39
CA LYS A 241 -11.82 26.99 -17.17
C LYS A 241 -10.93 26.05 -16.37
N GLU A 242 -10.55 24.95 -17.00
CA GLU A 242 -9.49 24.08 -16.48
C GLU A 242 -8.14 24.80 -16.71
N ASP A 243 -7.35 24.94 -15.64
CA ASP A 243 -5.97 25.38 -15.75
C ASP A 243 -5.13 24.16 -16.14
N VAL A 244 -4.69 24.12 -17.40
CA VAL A 244 -3.80 23.09 -17.88
C VAL A 244 -2.41 23.39 -17.32
N THR A 245 -2.04 22.79 -16.19
CA THR A 245 -0.71 23.00 -15.62
C THR A 245 0.38 22.35 -16.47
N ALA A 246 1.39 23.18 -16.81
CA ALA A 246 2.78 22.92 -17.23
C ALA A 246 3.10 22.38 -18.64
N PHE A 247 2.18 21.79 -19.40
CA PHE A 247 2.41 21.54 -20.83
C PHE A 247 1.12 21.73 -21.63
N GLY A 248 0.86 22.99 -22.02
CA GLY A 248 0.06 23.42 -23.18
C GLY A 248 -1.23 22.68 -23.48
#